data_AF-A0A7Y3IVG6-F1
#
_entry.id   AF-A0A7Y3IVG6-F1
#
_cell.length_a   1.000
_cell.length_b   1.000
_cell.length_c   1.000
_cell.angle_alpha   90.00
_cell.angle_beta   90.00
_cell.angle_gamma   90.00
#
_symmetry.space_group_name_H-M   'P 1'
#
loop_
_entity.id
_entity.type
_entity.pdbx_description
1 polymer ?
#
loop_
_entity_poly.entity_id
_entity_poly.type
_entity_poly.pdbx_seq_one_letter_code
_entity_poly.pdbx_strand_id
1 'polypeptide(L)'
;DIPAMLIPEWLKSLERLEQEVLWIQHRFEEHGGMQDRFLGTGCVTPELAESLGLSGLAGRASGQNYDIRVDTGMAPYAQLNLHKQVRREGDVAARVQIRFAELLSSIQLTGQLLATLPPGPVMVTMPGHLVDGHGHGWVEGWRGGVLVSVYIHANALQRVHVQDPSWQNWPVLEHAIMDNIVADFPLINKSFNLAYAGHDL
;
A
#
# COMPACT_ATOMS: atom_id res chain seq x y z
N ASP A 1 24.82 -0.78 -8.45
CA ASP A 1 24.53 -2.18 -8.79
C ASP A 1 24.45 -3.01 -7.51
N ILE A 2 23.71 -4.12 -7.49
CA ILE A 2 23.51 -4.95 -6.30
C ILE A 2 24.69 -5.92 -6.14
N PRO A 3 25.41 -5.90 -5.00
CA PRO A 3 26.51 -6.84 -4.77
C PRO A 3 25.98 -8.27 -4.60
N ALA A 4 26.20 -9.14 -5.59
CA ALA A 4 25.71 -10.53 -5.58
C ALA A 4 26.12 -11.33 -4.34
N MET A 5 27.27 -11.01 -3.74
CA MET A 5 27.76 -11.61 -2.49
C MET A 5 26.86 -11.39 -1.28
N LEU A 6 26.02 -10.34 -1.28
CA LEU A 6 25.12 -10.02 -0.17
C LEU A 6 23.76 -10.71 -0.28
N ILE A 7 23.39 -11.21 -1.47
CA ILE A 7 22.07 -11.81 -1.71
C ILE A 7 21.78 -12.97 -0.75
N PRO A 8 22.70 -13.93 -0.48
CA PRO A 8 22.44 -15.01 0.47
C PRO A 8 22.16 -14.53 1.89
N GLU A 9 22.82 -13.46 2.34
CA GLU A 9 22.59 -12.87 3.66
C GLU A 9 21.21 -12.20 3.74
N TRP A 10 20.81 -11.49 2.68
CA TRP A 10 19.49 -10.87 2.61
C TRP A 10 18.37 -11.90 2.57
N LEU A 11 18.52 -12.99 1.81
CA LEU A 11 17.55 -14.09 1.81
C LEU A 11 17.38 -14.68 3.21
N LYS A 12 18.48 -14.93 3.94
CA LYS A 12 18.42 -15.38 5.33
C LYS A 12 17.75 -14.35 6.26
N SER A 13 17.94 -13.06 5.99
CA SER A 13 17.29 -11.98 6.75
C SER A 13 15.78 -11.94 6.48
N LEU A 14 15.35 -12.21 5.24
CA LEU A 14 13.94 -12.33 4.88
C LEU A 14 13.27 -13.52 5.57
N GLU A 15 13.91 -14.68 5.61
CA GLU A 15 13.42 -15.85 6.35
C GLU A 15 13.21 -15.53 7.84
N ARG A 16 14.18 -14.86 8.47
CA ARG A 16 14.06 -14.42 9.86
C ARG A 16 12.91 -13.44 10.04
N LEU A 17 12.80 -12.45 9.15
CA LEU A 17 11.73 -11.45 9.21
C LEU A 17 10.35 -12.10 9.07
N GLU A 18 10.20 -13.09 8.19
CA GLU A 18 8.96 -13.85 8.05
C GLU A 18 8.55 -14.51 9.37
N GLN A 19 9.48 -15.18 10.05
CA GLN A 19 9.22 -15.80 11.35
C GLN A 19 8.85 -14.78 12.43
N GLU A 20 9.53 -13.63 12.47
CA GLU A 20 9.21 -12.55 13.41
C GLU A 20 7.80 -11.99 13.14
N VAL A 21 7.43 -11.80 11.87
CA VAL A 21 6.09 -11.32 11.47
C VAL A 21 5.01 -12.31 11.86
N LEU A 22 5.20 -13.61 11.55
CA LEU A 22 4.25 -14.66 11.92
C LEU A 22 4.08 -14.76 13.44
N TRP A 23 5.17 -14.62 14.19
CA TRP A 23 5.11 -14.60 15.65
C TRP A 23 4.32 -13.39 16.17
N ILE A 24 4.56 -12.18 15.65
CA ILE A 24 3.80 -10.98 16.03
C ILE A 24 2.31 -11.13 15.67
N GLN A 25 2.02 -11.64 14.48
CA GLN A 25 0.65 -11.88 14.02
C GLN A 25 -0.09 -12.82 14.97
N HIS A 26 0.52 -13.96 15.31
CA HIS A 26 -0.06 -14.93 16.23
C HIS A 26 -0.32 -14.32 17.61
N ARG A 27 0.64 -13.56 18.16
CA ARG A 27 0.46 -12.85 19.44
C ARG A 27 -0.67 -11.82 19.38
N PHE A 28 -0.83 -11.13 18.25
CA PHE A 28 -1.91 -10.19 18.05
C PHE A 28 -3.27 -10.91 18.05
N GLU A 29 -3.39 -12.03 17.32
CA GLU A 29 -4.62 -12.83 17.22
C GLU A 29 -5.05 -13.45 18.55
N GLU A 30 -4.10 -13.90 19.38
CA GLU A 30 -4.40 -14.50 20.70
C GLU A 30 -4.74 -13.47 21.79
N HIS A 31 -4.43 -12.18 21.59
CA HIS A 31 -4.62 -11.18 22.62
C HIS A 31 -6.07 -10.68 22.67
N GLY A 32 -6.92 -11.38 23.44
CA GLY A 32 -8.37 -11.09 23.53
C GLY A 32 -8.71 -9.61 23.75
N GLY A 33 -8.06 -8.93 24.70
CA GLY A 33 -8.33 -7.50 24.96
C GLY A 33 -7.94 -6.55 23.83
N MET A 34 -7.10 -6.98 22.88
CA MET A 34 -6.82 -6.21 21.65
C MET A 34 -7.89 -6.51 20.61
N GLN A 35 -8.26 -7.78 20.44
CA GLN A 35 -9.32 -8.18 19.51
C GLN A 35 -10.65 -7.47 19.85
N ASP A 36 -11.02 -7.40 21.12
CA ASP A 36 -12.21 -6.68 21.60
C ASP A 36 -12.24 -5.21 21.20
N ARG A 37 -11.07 -4.57 21.05
CA ARG A 37 -10.96 -3.16 20.63
C ARG A 37 -10.90 -2.97 19.12
N PHE A 38 -10.51 -4.00 18.37
CA PHE A 38 -10.22 -3.89 16.93
C PHE A 38 -11.40 -4.38 16.09
N LEU A 39 -12.07 -5.45 16.54
CA LEU A 39 -13.22 -6.03 15.87
C LEU A 39 -14.43 -5.09 16.01
N GLY A 40 -15.07 -4.77 14.89
CA GLY A 40 -16.24 -3.89 14.85
C GLY A 40 -15.96 -2.40 15.08
N THR A 41 -14.70 -2.02 15.32
CA THR A 41 -14.29 -0.63 15.51
C THR A 41 -13.89 0.00 14.18
N GLY A 42 -14.35 1.21 13.90
CA GLY A 42 -13.93 1.93 12.69
C GLY A 42 -14.39 1.30 11.37
N CYS A 43 -15.59 0.72 11.36
CA CYS A 43 -16.14 -0.01 10.22
C CYS A 43 -16.43 0.88 9.01
N VAL A 44 -16.10 0.40 7.81
CA VAL A 44 -16.52 0.98 6.53
C VAL A 44 -17.13 -0.12 5.68
N THR A 45 -18.40 0.03 5.29
CA THR A 45 -19.06 -0.97 4.46
C THR A 45 -18.52 -0.93 3.03
N PRO A 46 -18.60 -2.05 2.27
CA PRO A 46 -18.20 -2.05 0.87
C PRO A 46 -18.91 -1.02 0.00
N GLU A 47 -20.20 -0.78 0.27
CA GLU A 47 -21.00 0.19 -0.48
C GLU A 47 -20.55 1.62 -0.19
N LEU A 48 -20.23 1.93 1.07
CA LEU A 48 -19.70 3.24 1.44
C LEU A 48 -18.31 3.45 0.85
N ALA A 49 -17.44 2.43 0.97
CA ALA A 49 -16.10 2.44 0.39
C ALA A 49 -16.14 2.69 -1.13
N GLU A 50 -17.04 2.03 -1.86
CA GLU A 50 -17.24 2.25 -3.29
C GLU A 50 -17.73 3.69 -3.57
N SER A 51 -18.75 4.15 -2.84
CA SER A 51 -19.36 5.47 -3.06
C SER A 51 -18.40 6.64 -2.85
N LEU A 52 -17.43 6.49 -1.92
CA LEU A 52 -16.41 7.50 -1.63
C LEU A 52 -15.08 7.22 -2.35
N GLY A 53 -15.01 6.15 -3.15
CA GLY A 53 -13.80 5.72 -3.85
C GLY A 53 -12.64 5.34 -2.93
N LEU A 54 -12.91 4.81 -1.74
CA LEU A 54 -11.88 4.34 -0.83
C LEU A 54 -10.98 3.32 -1.52
N SER A 55 -9.66 3.53 -1.50
CA SER A 55 -8.73 2.68 -2.24
C SER A 55 -7.56 2.20 -1.37
N GLY A 56 -6.68 1.40 -1.96
CA GLY A 56 -5.49 0.87 -1.29
C GLY A 56 -5.82 -0.07 -0.15
N LEU A 57 -5.04 -0.01 0.93
CA LEU A 57 -5.21 -0.91 2.08
C LEU A 57 -6.62 -0.81 2.68
N ALA A 58 -7.08 0.42 2.96
CA ALA A 58 -8.37 0.63 3.60
C ALA A 58 -9.53 0.24 2.66
N GLY A 59 -9.39 0.50 1.35
CA GLY A 59 -10.35 0.05 0.34
C GLY A 59 -10.44 -1.47 0.30
N ARG A 60 -9.29 -2.16 0.21
CA ARG A 60 -9.21 -3.62 0.22
C ARG A 60 -9.73 -4.24 1.51
N ALA A 61 -9.62 -3.56 2.65
CA ALA A 61 -10.22 -4.00 3.92
C ALA A 61 -11.75 -3.90 3.92
N SER A 62 -12.29 -3.08 3.02
CA SER A 62 -13.71 -2.73 2.87
C SER A 62 -14.25 -3.20 1.52
N GLY A 63 -13.77 -4.34 1.01
CA GLY A 63 -14.32 -5.03 -0.15
C GLY A 63 -13.88 -4.53 -1.53
N GLN A 64 -13.07 -3.48 -1.61
CA GLN A 64 -12.61 -2.92 -2.89
C GLN A 64 -11.50 -3.81 -3.47
N ASN A 65 -11.82 -4.61 -4.48
CA ASN A 65 -10.91 -5.59 -5.07
C ASN A 65 -9.99 -4.98 -6.17
N TYR A 66 -9.21 -3.96 -5.79
CA TYR A 66 -8.30 -3.25 -6.69
C TYR A 66 -6.89 -3.10 -6.10
N ASP A 67 -5.88 -3.34 -6.94
CA ASP A 67 -4.47 -3.12 -6.65
C ASP A 67 -3.72 -2.85 -7.96
N ILE A 68 -3.05 -1.70 -8.08
CA ILE A 68 -2.41 -1.28 -9.34
C ILE A 68 -1.38 -2.31 -9.81
N ARG A 69 -0.69 -2.98 -8.87
CA ARG A 69 0.37 -3.95 -9.19
C ARG A 69 -0.18 -5.17 -9.92
N VAL A 70 -1.42 -5.56 -9.60
CA VAL A 70 -2.08 -6.74 -10.17
C VAL A 70 -2.93 -6.36 -11.38
N ASP A 71 -3.68 -5.27 -11.29
CA ASP A 71 -4.73 -4.94 -12.25
C ASP A 71 -4.23 -4.20 -13.50
N THR A 72 -3.02 -3.63 -13.49
CA THR A 72 -2.51 -2.84 -14.63
C THR A 72 -1.49 -3.57 -15.50
N GLY A 73 -1.03 -4.76 -15.10
CA GLY A 73 -0.02 -5.52 -15.84
C GLY A 73 1.34 -4.82 -15.93
N MET A 74 1.68 -3.97 -14.96
CA MET A 74 2.96 -3.26 -14.93
C MET A 74 4.12 -4.17 -14.56
N ALA A 75 5.28 -3.95 -15.19
CA ALA A 75 6.53 -4.57 -14.77
C ALA A 75 6.99 -4.00 -13.41
N PRO A 76 7.63 -4.80 -12.55
CA PRO A 76 7.89 -6.24 -12.71
C PRO A 76 6.70 -7.13 -12.30
N TYR A 77 5.66 -6.57 -11.68
CA TYR A 77 4.58 -7.32 -11.04
C TYR A 77 3.78 -8.23 -11.98
N ALA A 78 3.67 -7.89 -13.27
CA ALA A 78 3.03 -8.73 -14.28
C ALA A 78 3.63 -10.14 -14.41
N GLN A 79 4.87 -10.33 -13.99
CA GLN A 79 5.59 -11.62 -14.05
C GLN A 79 5.66 -12.32 -12.68
N LEU A 80 5.11 -11.70 -11.63
CA LEU A 80 5.16 -12.19 -10.27
C LEU A 80 3.78 -12.72 -9.85
N ASN A 81 3.76 -13.79 -9.06
CA ASN A 81 2.53 -14.35 -8.51
C ASN A 81 2.05 -13.53 -7.31
N LEU A 82 1.54 -12.32 -7.57
CA LEU A 82 0.98 -11.44 -6.54
C LEU A 82 -0.54 -11.61 -6.46
N HIS A 83 -1.04 -11.88 -5.26
CA HIS A 83 -2.46 -11.99 -4.98
C HIS A 83 -2.96 -10.80 -4.16
N LYS A 84 -4.11 -10.25 -4.54
CA LYS A 84 -4.78 -9.18 -3.79
C LYS A 84 -5.32 -9.72 -2.47
N GLN A 85 -5.04 -9.02 -1.38
CA GLN A 85 -5.60 -9.32 -0.06
C GLN A 85 -6.86 -8.49 0.11
N VAL A 86 -8.03 -9.11 0.16
CA VAL A 86 -9.32 -8.41 0.25
C VAL A 86 -10.15 -8.96 1.41
N ARG A 87 -10.75 -8.05 2.16
CA ARG A 87 -11.65 -8.28 3.28
C ARG A 87 -12.90 -7.44 3.11
N ARG A 88 -13.98 -7.76 3.81
CA ARG A 88 -15.28 -7.05 3.67
C ARG A 88 -15.77 -6.42 4.97
N GLU A 89 -15.14 -6.77 6.08
CA GLU A 89 -15.49 -6.36 7.43
C GLU A 89 -15.25 -4.87 7.65
N GLY A 90 -14.23 -4.29 6.99
CA GLY A 90 -14.00 -2.84 6.96
C GLY A 90 -13.61 -2.21 8.30
N ASP A 91 -13.38 -3.01 9.34
CA ASP A 91 -12.99 -2.57 10.67
C ASP A 91 -11.46 -2.44 10.82
N VAL A 92 -11.02 -2.02 12.01
CA VAL A 92 -9.60 -1.93 12.34
C VAL A 92 -8.92 -3.30 12.23
N ALA A 93 -9.58 -4.38 12.66
CA ALA A 93 -9.03 -5.74 12.57
C ALA A 93 -8.75 -6.16 11.13
N ALA A 94 -9.68 -5.92 10.20
CA ALA A 94 -9.53 -6.22 8.78
C ALA A 94 -8.36 -5.46 8.16
N ARG A 95 -8.22 -4.16 8.48
CA ARG A 95 -7.07 -3.35 8.02
C ARG A 95 -5.74 -3.90 8.52
N VAL A 96 -5.68 -4.36 9.77
CA VAL A 96 -4.47 -4.96 10.36
C VAL A 96 -4.16 -6.33 9.75
N GLN A 97 -5.17 -7.16 9.52
CA GLN A 97 -4.99 -8.46 8.88
C GLN A 97 -4.46 -8.33 7.45
N ILE A 98 -4.94 -7.35 6.69
CA ILE A 98 -4.37 -7.04 5.37
C ILE A 98 -2.91 -6.59 5.50
N ARG A 99 -2.54 -5.78 6.51
CA ARG A 99 -1.13 -5.39 6.73
C ARG A 99 -0.23 -6.61 6.92
N PHE A 100 -0.63 -7.57 7.76
CA PHE A 100 0.16 -8.80 7.95
C PHE A 100 0.28 -9.59 6.65
N ALA A 101 -0.83 -9.79 5.94
CA ALA A 101 -0.84 -10.52 4.68
C ALA A 101 0.01 -9.86 3.59
N GLU A 102 -0.05 -8.53 3.46
CA GLU A 102 0.77 -7.76 2.51
C GLU A 102 2.25 -7.73 2.91
N LEU A 103 2.56 -7.73 4.20
CA LEU A 103 3.94 -7.80 4.68
C LEU A 103 4.57 -9.15 4.33
N LEU A 104 3.87 -10.25 4.61
CA LEU A 104 4.29 -11.60 4.21
C LEU A 104 4.42 -11.72 2.68
N SER A 105 3.46 -11.19 1.93
CA SER A 105 3.53 -11.14 0.47
C SER A 105 4.74 -10.33 -0.02
N SER A 106 5.07 -9.22 0.64
CA SER A 106 6.22 -8.39 0.29
C SER A 106 7.55 -9.10 0.56
N ILE A 107 7.65 -9.87 1.65
CA ILE A 107 8.82 -10.70 1.96
C ILE A 107 9.02 -11.75 0.86
N GLN A 108 7.95 -12.46 0.50
CA GLN A 108 7.99 -13.47 -0.56
C GLN A 108 8.36 -12.88 -1.92
N LEU A 109 7.75 -11.76 -2.31
CA LEU A 109 8.08 -11.06 -3.56
C LEU A 109 9.53 -10.59 -3.58
N THR A 110 10.04 -10.07 -2.46
CA THR A 110 11.44 -9.64 -2.37
C THR A 110 12.39 -10.84 -2.54
N GLY A 111 12.08 -11.97 -1.93
CA GLY A 111 12.84 -13.22 -2.11
C GLY A 111 12.84 -13.70 -3.56
N GLN A 112 11.68 -13.71 -4.23
CA GLN A 112 11.56 -14.05 -5.65
C GLN A 112 12.40 -13.12 -6.52
N LEU A 113 12.28 -11.80 -6.33
CA LEU A 113 13.01 -10.80 -7.09
C LEU A 113 14.53 -10.96 -6.93
N LEU A 114 15.01 -11.16 -5.70
CA LEU A 114 16.43 -11.39 -5.42
C LEU A 114 16.95 -12.67 -6.07
N ALA A 115 16.14 -13.73 -6.12
CA ALA A 115 16.51 -14.99 -6.75
C ALA A 115 16.52 -14.93 -8.28
N THR A 116 15.78 -14.00 -8.89
CA THR A 116 15.61 -13.90 -10.35
C THR A 116 16.10 -12.57 -10.94
N LEU A 117 17.03 -11.87 -10.26
CA LEU A 117 17.57 -10.60 -10.76
C LEU A 117 18.19 -10.79 -12.16
N PRO A 118 17.67 -10.10 -13.20
CA PRO A 118 18.25 -10.19 -14.52
C PRO A 118 19.59 -9.43 -14.55
N PRO A 119 20.60 -9.93 -15.29
CA PRO A 119 21.81 -9.16 -15.54
C PRO A 119 21.49 -7.99 -16.49
N GLY A 120 22.24 -6.90 -16.38
CA GLY A 120 22.11 -5.79 -17.33
C GLY A 120 22.42 -4.42 -16.73
N PRO A 121 22.29 -3.36 -17.54
CA PRO A 121 22.45 -1.99 -17.06
C PRO A 121 21.33 -1.61 -16.10
N VAL A 122 21.70 -1.02 -14.95
CA VAL A 122 20.76 -0.50 -13.94
C VAL A 122 20.48 1.00 -14.11
N MET A 123 21.06 1.62 -15.13
CA MET A 123 20.90 3.03 -15.47
C MET A 123 20.70 3.18 -16.98
N VAL A 124 19.84 4.12 -17.35
CA VAL A 124 19.64 4.55 -18.73
C VAL A 124 19.96 6.04 -18.82
N THR A 125 20.57 6.46 -19.93
CA THR A 125 20.77 7.88 -20.20
C THR A 125 19.43 8.50 -20.61
N MET A 126 19.00 9.51 -19.87
CA MET A 126 17.81 10.28 -20.24
C MET A 126 18.08 11.13 -21.48
N PRO A 127 17.09 11.33 -22.38
CA PRO A 127 17.22 12.27 -23.47
C PRO A 127 17.60 13.66 -22.95
N GLY A 128 18.51 14.35 -23.65
CA GLY A 128 18.94 15.71 -23.26
C GLY A 128 17.88 16.81 -23.44
N HIS A 129 16.70 16.45 -23.95
CA HIS A 129 15.54 17.32 -24.06
C HIS A 129 14.28 16.57 -23.66
N LEU A 130 13.40 17.23 -22.92
CA LEU A 130 12.05 16.77 -22.64
C LEU A 130 11.14 17.14 -23.79
N VAL A 131 10.19 16.25 -24.10
CA VAL A 131 9.16 16.47 -25.12
C VAL A 131 8.00 17.21 -24.47
N ASP A 132 7.54 18.29 -25.11
CA ASP A 132 6.36 19.04 -24.69
C ASP A 132 5.12 18.13 -24.62
N GLY A 133 4.35 18.22 -23.53
CA GLY A 133 3.16 17.39 -23.34
C GLY A 133 2.84 17.08 -21.89
N HIS A 134 2.08 16.01 -21.68
CA HIS A 134 1.67 15.53 -20.36
C HIS A 134 2.23 14.12 -20.09
N GLY A 135 2.72 13.90 -18.89
CA GLY A 135 3.14 12.58 -18.41
C GLY A 135 2.39 12.19 -17.15
N HIS A 136 2.01 10.93 -17.03
CA HIS A 136 1.34 10.38 -15.85
C HIS A 136 2.06 9.11 -15.41
N GLY A 137 2.43 9.03 -14.13
CA GLY A 137 2.93 7.82 -13.50
C GLY A 137 2.04 7.46 -12.32
N TRP A 138 1.62 6.20 -12.24
CA TRP A 138 0.74 5.72 -11.17
C TRP A 138 1.29 4.42 -10.62
N VAL A 139 1.48 4.34 -9.30
CA VAL A 139 2.05 3.16 -8.61
C VAL A 139 1.26 2.84 -7.34
N GLU A 140 1.21 1.58 -6.93
CA GLU A 140 0.65 1.19 -5.63
C GLU A 140 1.67 1.49 -4.52
N GLY A 141 1.43 2.55 -3.74
CA GLY A 141 2.09 2.74 -2.47
C GLY A 141 1.45 1.87 -1.38
N TRP A 142 2.11 1.75 -0.21
CA TRP A 142 1.59 0.92 0.90
C TRP A 142 0.25 1.42 1.48
N ARG A 143 -0.15 2.67 1.19
CA ARG A 143 -1.48 3.21 1.54
C ARG A 143 -2.51 3.03 0.43
N GLY A 144 -2.08 2.89 -0.81
CA GLY A 144 -2.90 2.95 -2.01
C GLY A 144 -2.18 3.62 -3.18
N GLY A 145 -2.92 3.91 -4.25
CA GLY A 145 -2.38 4.46 -5.49
C GLY A 145 -1.82 5.87 -5.36
N VAL A 146 -0.54 6.05 -5.73
CA VAL A 146 0.15 7.35 -5.79
C VAL A 146 0.30 7.78 -7.24
N LEU A 147 -0.38 8.86 -7.62
CA LEU A 147 -0.35 9.42 -8.98
C LEU A 147 0.57 10.64 -9.02
N VAL A 148 1.43 10.69 -10.03
CA VAL A 148 2.21 11.88 -10.38
C VAL A 148 1.85 12.27 -11.81
N SER A 149 1.34 13.48 -11.98
CA SER A 149 1.04 14.09 -13.28
C SER A 149 1.96 15.27 -13.51
N VAL A 150 2.55 15.35 -14.70
CA VAL A 150 3.43 16.45 -15.09
C VAL A 150 2.96 17.10 -16.38
N TYR A 151 3.11 18.41 -16.46
CA TYR A 151 3.05 19.17 -17.71
C TYR A 151 4.45 19.67 -18.06
N ILE A 152 4.89 19.34 -19.26
CA ILE A 152 6.22 19.61 -19.78
C ILE A 152 6.07 20.62 -20.90
N HIS A 153 6.83 21.72 -20.82
CA HIS A 153 6.94 22.68 -21.90
C HIS A 153 8.29 23.41 -21.84
N ALA A 154 8.88 23.66 -23.01
CA ALA A 154 10.14 24.37 -23.15
C ALA A 154 11.27 23.71 -22.34
N ASN A 155 11.37 22.38 -22.44
CA ASN A 155 12.38 21.57 -21.77
C ASN A 155 12.36 21.67 -20.22
N ALA A 156 11.21 21.97 -19.63
CA ALA A 156 11.03 22.07 -18.18
C ALA A 156 9.69 21.50 -17.71
N LEU A 157 9.65 21.02 -16.47
CA LEU A 157 8.41 20.68 -15.78
C LEU A 157 7.72 21.98 -15.34
N GLN A 158 6.69 22.39 -16.08
CA GLN A 158 5.94 23.62 -15.78
C GLN A 158 4.90 23.41 -14.67
N ARG A 159 4.35 22.20 -14.57
CA ARG A 159 3.44 21.80 -13.50
C ARG A 159 3.74 20.37 -13.08
N VAL A 160 3.72 20.15 -11.78
CA VAL A 160 3.78 18.82 -11.17
C VAL A 160 2.60 18.74 -10.20
N HIS A 161 1.78 17.73 -10.36
CA HIS A 161 0.71 17.38 -9.42
C HIS A 161 1.01 16.00 -8.87
N VAL A 162 1.08 15.89 -7.55
CA VAL A 162 1.29 14.64 -6.83
C VAL A 162 0.05 14.37 -6.01
N GLN A 163 -0.53 13.19 -6.17
CA GLN A 163 -1.70 12.78 -5.41
C GLN A 163 -1.35 11.53 -4.59
N ASP A 164 -1.32 11.68 -3.28
CA ASP A 164 -1.27 10.57 -2.33
C ASP A 164 -2.70 10.03 -2.09
N PRO A 165 -2.89 8.72 -1.88
CA PRO A 165 -4.21 8.15 -1.61
C PRO A 165 -4.90 8.76 -0.37
N SER A 166 -4.15 9.38 0.54
CA SER A 166 -4.71 10.06 1.71
C SER A 166 -5.67 11.17 1.32
N TRP A 167 -5.41 11.92 0.24
CA TRP A 167 -6.31 12.97 -0.23
C TRP A 167 -7.75 12.46 -0.40
N GLN A 168 -7.89 11.28 -1.02
CA GLN A 168 -9.18 10.63 -1.26
C GLN A 168 -9.71 9.86 -0.04
N ASN A 169 -8.82 9.29 0.77
CA ASN A 169 -9.22 8.41 1.88
C ASN A 169 -9.61 9.18 3.17
N TRP A 170 -9.16 10.43 3.35
CA TRP A 170 -9.45 11.23 4.56
C TRP A 170 -10.95 11.42 4.84
N PRO A 171 -11.80 11.78 3.87
CA PRO A 171 -13.24 11.88 4.10
C PRO A 171 -13.86 10.59 4.64
N VAL A 172 -13.36 9.43 4.24
CA VAL A 172 -13.87 8.12 4.68
C VAL A 172 -13.55 7.85 6.15
N LEU A 173 -12.43 8.39 6.66
CA LEU A 173 -12.08 8.28 8.07
C LEU A 173 -13.15 8.92 8.96
N GLU A 174 -13.71 10.06 8.53
CA GLU A 174 -14.79 10.74 9.27
C GLU A 174 -15.99 9.82 9.45
N HIS A 175 -16.37 9.10 8.39
CA HIS A 175 -17.44 8.12 8.46
C HIS A 175 -17.09 6.92 9.35
N ALA A 176 -15.85 6.44 9.28
CA ALA A 176 -15.40 5.31 10.10
C ALA A 176 -15.46 5.63 11.60
N ILE A 177 -15.31 6.89 11.99
CA ILE A 177 -15.32 7.31 13.41
C ILE A 177 -16.76 7.41 13.96
N MET A 178 -17.77 7.61 13.11
CA MET A 178 -19.15 7.75 13.58
C MET A 178 -19.59 6.53 14.38
N ASP A 179 -20.41 6.78 15.41
CA ASP A 179 -20.96 5.76 16.31
C ASP A 179 -19.94 4.95 17.13
N ASN A 180 -18.65 5.35 17.11
CA ASN A 180 -17.61 4.80 17.99
C ASN A 180 -17.42 5.69 19.23
N ILE A 181 -16.82 5.14 20.29
CA ILE A 181 -16.45 5.93 21.47
C ILE A 181 -15.21 6.80 21.20
N VAL A 182 -15.10 7.94 21.90
CA VAL A 182 -13.98 8.89 21.76
C VAL A 182 -12.61 8.20 21.94
N ALA A 183 -12.52 7.21 22.82
CA ALA A 183 -11.29 6.47 23.10
C ALA A 183 -10.78 5.64 21.91
N ASP A 184 -11.63 5.36 20.92
CA ASP A 184 -11.26 4.59 19.73
C ASP A 184 -10.82 5.46 18.56
N PHE A 185 -11.04 6.78 18.61
CA PHE A 185 -10.57 7.70 17.57
C PHE A 185 -9.08 7.52 17.22
N PRO A 186 -8.14 7.46 18.19
CA PRO A 186 -6.72 7.25 17.87
C PRO A 186 -6.45 5.91 17.19
N LEU A 187 -7.20 4.87 17.56
CA LEU A 187 -7.07 3.53 16.98
C LEU A 187 -7.57 3.50 15.54
N ILE A 188 -8.75 4.08 15.29
CA ILE A 188 -9.34 4.20 13.96
C ILE A 188 -8.41 5.01 13.05
N ASN A 189 -8.01 6.22 13.46
CA ASN A 189 -7.09 7.07 12.69
C ASN A 189 -5.78 6.33 12.35
N LYS A 190 -5.18 5.67 13.33
CA LYS A 190 -3.91 4.95 13.11
C LYS A 190 -4.07 3.73 12.20
N SER A 191 -5.24 3.10 12.17
CA SER A 191 -5.51 1.95 11.30
C SER A 191 -5.56 2.32 9.80
N PHE A 192 -6.03 3.52 9.46
CA PHE A 192 -5.91 4.06 8.10
C PHE A 192 -4.48 4.57 7.83
N ASN A 193 -3.84 5.15 8.86
CA ASN A 193 -2.47 5.65 8.86
C ASN A 193 -2.20 6.71 7.77
N LEU A 194 -3.19 7.55 7.46
CA LEU A 194 -3.14 8.53 6.38
C LEU A 194 -2.03 9.57 6.57
N ALA A 195 -1.52 10.10 5.47
CA ALA A 195 -0.53 11.17 5.46
C ALA A 195 -1.24 12.53 5.54
N TYR A 196 -0.88 13.33 6.54
CA TYR A 196 -1.32 14.72 6.64
C TYR A 196 -0.74 15.54 5.48
N ALA A 197 0.58 15.51 5.31
CA ALA A 197 1.24 16.18 4.19
C ALA A 197 0.72 15.69 2.82
N GLY A 198 0.41 14.39 2.69
CA GLY A 198 -0.12 13.84 1.43
C GLY A 198 -1.52 14.33 1.07
N HIS A 199 -2.30 14.80 2.05
CA HIS A 199 -3.59 15.46 1.80
C HIS A 199 -3.43 16.90 1.33
N ASP A 200 -2.35 17.56 1.75
CA ASP A 200 -2.08 18.97 1.43
C ASP A 200 -1.36 19.15 0.08
N LEU A 201 -1.00 18.05 -0.62
CA LEU A 201 -0.29 18.05 -1.91
C LEU A 201 -1.19 18.37 -3.13
#